data_AF-A0A7U9RK02-F1
#
_entry.id   AF-A0A7U9RK02-F1
#
_cell.length_a   1.000
_cell.length_b   1.000
_cell.length_c   1.000
_cell.angle_alpha   90.00
_cell.angle_beta   90.00
_cell.angle_gamma   90.00
#
_symmetry.space_group_name_H-M   'P 1'
#
loop_
_entity.id
_entity.type
_entity.pdbx_description
1 polymer ?
#
loop_
_entity_poly.entity_id
_entity_poly.type
_entity_poly.pdbx_seq_one_letter_code
_entity_poly.pdbx_strand_id
1 'polypeptide(L)'
;MIDEVLNKAAAVELFEGEAVLIGSDDAVPFYRAVEIFGEWAAAFIDKCMETRSYFESGIDYGGWGECSSEHPFTKFFYRSGFLKLVKEHNYLHIIKAHKESSSGQLIDRYTEEGIRRLEEREAEEERGRAERRAKRAAAREAKAKEKVQAH
;
A
#
# COMPACT_ATOMS: atom_id res chain seq x y z
N MET A 1 20.41 -8.41 10.70
CA MET A 1 19.18 -7.73 10.24
C MET A 1 18.22 -7.70 11.41
N ILE A 2 17.41 -6.65 11.55
CA ILE A 2 16.39 -6.58 12.59
C ILE A 2 15.23 -7.50 12.22
N ASP A 3 14.83 -8.37 13.14
CA ASP A 3 13.75 -9.35 12.96
C ASP A 3 12.54 -9.08 13.87
N GLU A 4 12.56 -7.98 14.62
CA GLU A 4 11.49 -7.59 15.54
C GLU A 4 10.74 -6.35 15.07
N VAL A 5 9.50 -6.20 15.53
CA VAL A 5 8.69 -5.01 15.28
C VAL A 5 9.22 -3.87 16.15
N LEU A 6 9.46 -2.72 15.54
CA LEU A 6 9.95 -1.54 16.24
C LEU A 6 8.79 -0.63 16.64
N ASN A 7 8.72 -0.26 17.92
CA ASN A 7 7.85 0.84 18.33
C ASN A 7 8.44 2.19 17.88
N LYS A 8 7.68 3.28 18.05
CA LYS A 8 8.12 4.61 17.61
C LYS A 8 9.42 5.07 18.26
N ALA A 9 9.63 4.80 19.56
CA ALA A 9 10.83 5.21 20.28
C ALA A 9 12.05 4.45 19.77
N ALA A 10 11.96 3.12 19.66
CA ALA A 10 13.03 2.28 19.13
C ALA A 10 13.39 2.64 17.68
N ALA A 11 12.39 2.94 16.84
CA ALA A 11 12.62 3.38 15.46
C ALA A 11 13.37 4.73 15.38
N VAL A 12 13.08 5.63 16.31
CA VAL A 12 13.74 6.93 16.42
C VAL A 12 15.17 6.78 16.93
N GLU A 13 15.37 5.99 17.98
CA GLU A 13 16.69 5.73 18.54
C GLU A 13 17.61 5.05 17.51
N LEU A 14 17.06 4.10 16.75
CA LEU A 14 17.76 3.46 15.63
C LEU A 14 18.15 4.47 14.55
N PHE A 15 17.26 5.39 14.19
CA PHE A 15 17.60 6.46 13.26
C PHE A 15 18.74 7.32 13.80
N GLU A 16 18.63 7.80 15.04
CA GLU A 16 19.61 8.69 15.66
C GLU A 16 20.98 8.00 15.84
N GLY A 17 21.01 6.68 16.08
CA GLY A 17 22.25 5.91 16.18
C GLY A 17 22.95 5.62 14.85
N GLU A 18 22.21 5.66 13.73
CA GLU A 18 22.71 5.30 12.40
C GLU A 18 22.83 6.49 11.45
N ALA A 19 22.28 7.64 11.85
CA ALA A 19 22.31 8.86 11.06
C ALA A 19 23.72 9.49 11.07
N VAL A 20 24.05 10.09 9.93
CA VAL A 20 25.23 10.92 9.73
C VAL A 20 24.80 12.29 9.23
N LEU A 21 25.61 13.31 9.53
CA LEU A 21 25.35 14.66 9.04
C LEU A 21 25.60 14.73 7.52
N ILE A 22 24.56 15.07 6.75
CA ILE A 22 24.65 15.34 5.32
C ILE A 22 24.03 16.71 5.05
N GLY A 23 24.87 17.67 4.64
CA GLY A 23 24.44 19.06 4.51
C GLY A 23 24.11 19.65 5.88
N SER A 24 22.85 20.05 6.08
CA SER A 24 22.32 20.60 7.33
C SER A 24 21.55 19.60 8.19
N ASP A 25 21.36 18.37 7.71
CA ASP A 25 20.40 17.43 8.27
C ASP A 25 21.06 16.09 8.59
N ASP A 26 20.56 15.45 9.63
CA ASP A 26 20.90 14.07 9.95
C ASP A 26 20.16 13.12 9.00
N ALA A 27 20.90 12.19 8.40
CA ALA A 27 20.37 11.28 7.41
C ALA A 27 21.03 9.90 7.47
N VAL A 28 20.27 8.86 7.10
CA VAL A 28 20.76 7.49 7.02
C VAL A 28 21.00 7.11 5.56
N PRO A 29 22.25 6.82 5.13
CA PRO A 29 22.53 6.35 3.79
C PRO A 29 21.72 5.10 3.42
N PHE A 30 21.28 4.98 2.17
CA PHE A 30 20.43 3.85 1.75
C PHE A 30 21.13 2.50 1.95
N TYR A 31 22.43 2.40 1.67
CA TYR A 31 23.16 1.15 1.89
C TYR A 31 23.09 0.72 3.37
N ARG A 32 23.15 1.68 4.30
CA ARG A 32 23.11 1.40 5.73
C ARG A 32 21.72 0.91 6.15
N ALA A 33 20.66 1.52 5.63
CA ALA A 33 19.31 1.02 5.82
C ALA A 33 19.15 -0.42 5.28
N VAL A 34 19.77 -0.76 4.14
CA VAL A 34 19.77 -2.12 3.59
C VAL A 34 20.58 -3.09 4.46
N GLU A 35 21.70 -2.69 5.06
CA GLU A 35 22.44 -3.53 6.02
C GLU A 35 21.60 -3.86 7.27
N ILE A 36 20.81 -2.90 7.74
CA ILE A 36 19.96 -3.05 8.93
C ILE A 36 18.74 -3.93 8.65
N PHE A 37 18.01 -3.67 7.57
CA PHE A 37 16.73 -4.31 7.28
C PHE A 37 16.82 -5.47 6.30
N GLY A 38 17.88 -5.54 5.49
CA GLY A 38 18.11 -6.60 4.52
C GLY A 38 17.67 -6.28 3.10
N GLU A 39 17.76 -7.29 2.23
CA GLU A 39 17.53 -7.16 0.79
C GLU A 39 16.13 -6.63 0.44
N TRP A 40 15.10 -6.98 1.22
CA TRP A 40 13.74 -6.49 0.97
C TRP A 40 13.66 -4.96 1.04
N ALA A 41 14.49 -4.31 1.87
CA ALA A 41 14.54 -2.86 1.97
C ALA A 41 15.06 -2.24 0.68
N ALA A 42 16.05 -2.85 0.03
CA ALA A 42 16.54 -2.38 -1.27
C ALA A 42 15.43 -2.45 -2.34
N ALA A 43 14.72 -3.57 -2.40
CA ALA A 43 13.59 -3.74 -3.32
C ALA A 43 12.44 -2.76 -3.02
N PHE A 44 12.17 -2.50 -1.74
CA PHE A 44 11.15 -1.54 -1.32
C PHE A 44 11.53 -0.10 -1.68
N ILE A 45 12.80 0.28 -1.45
CA ILE A 45 13.35 1.59 -1.83
C ILE A 45 13.17 1.81 -3.32
N ASP A 46 13.66 0.89 -4.14
CA ASP A 46 13.59 0.98 -5.60
C ASP A 46 12.15 1.16 -6.10
N LYS A 47 11.24 0.28 -5.64
CA LYS A 47 9.81 0.35 -5.97
C LYS A 47 9.17 1.69 -5.59
N CYS A 48 9.48 2.20 -4.39
CA CYS A 48 8.90 3.45 -3.88
C CYS A 48 9.50 4.71 -4.52
N MET A 49 10.65 4.59 -5.18
CA MET A 49 11.22 5.67 -5.99
C MET A 49 10.70 5.65 -7.43
N GLU A 50 10.45 4.48 -8.01
CA GLU A 50 10.04 4.36 -9.42
C GLU A 50 8.54 4.55 -9.66
N THR A 51 7.68 3.92 -8.84
CA THR A 51 6.31 3.59 -9.29
C THR A 51 5.16 4.31 -8.60
N ARG A 52 5.40 5.04 -7.50
CA ARG A 52 4.40 5.84 -6.79
C ARG A 52 5.13 6.65 -5.73
N SER A 53 4.78 7.93 -5.61
CA SER A 53 5.23 8.98 -4.68
C SER A 53 5.13 8.66 -3.18
N TYR A 54 5.42 7.43 -2.76
CA TYR A 54 5.44 7.06 -1.35
C TYR A 54 6.63 7.71 -0.64
N PHE A 55 7.79 7.76 -1.31
CA PHE A 55 8.89 8.62 -0.90
C PHE A 55 8.87 9.92 -1.68
N GLU A 56 8.90 11.03 -0.95
CA GLU A 56 8.96 12.38 -1.50
C GLU A 56 10.39 12.92 -1.41
N SER A 57 10.94 13.32 -2.55
CA SER A 57 12.29 13.89 -2.64
C SER A 57 12.37 15.20 -1.87
N GLY A 58 13.42 15.39 -1.07
CA GLY A 58 13.62 16.56 -0.23
C GLY A 58 12.86 16.53 1.10
N ILE A 59 11.97 15.54 1.30
CA ILE A 59 11.26 15.34 2.57
C ILE A 59 11.66 14.00 3.19
N ASP A 60 11.49 12.90 2.45
CA ASP A 60 11.77 11.56 2.93
C ASP A 60 13.18 11.12 2.61
N TYR A 61 13.69 11.52 1.46
CA TYR A 61 15.02 11.15 1.02
C TYR A 61 15.67 12.28 0.23
N GLY A 62 16.98 12.21 0.15
CA GLY A 62 17.79 13.09 -0.66
C GLY A 62 18.88 12.33 -1.39
N GLY A 63 19.66 13.07 -2.16
CA GLY A 63 20.90 12.58 -2.72
C GLY A 63 21.94 13.69 -2.74
N TRP A 64 23.20 13.30 -2.60
CA TRP A 64 24.34 14.20 -2.53
C TRP A 64 25.51 13.62 -3.29
N GLY A 65 26.29 14.50 -3.94
CA GLY A 65 27.48 14.15 -4.70
C GLY A 65 27.48 14.81 -6.08
N GLU A 66 28.60 14.74 -6.78
CA GLU A 66 28.84 15.44 -8.06
C GLU A 66 28.76 14.50 -9.26
N CYS A 67 28.33 13.25 -9.05
CA CYS A 67 28.31 12.21 -10.07
C CYS A 67 29.69 11.98 -10.73
N SER A 68 30.78 12.24 -10.00
CA SER A 68 32.15 12.01 -10.44
C SER A 68 32.75 10.80 -9.72
N SER A 69 33.89 10.29 -10.21
CA SER A 69 34.59 9.18 -9.54
C SER A 69 35.16 9.59 -8.18
N GLU A 70 35.54 10.85 -8.01
CA GLU A 70 36.10 11.39 -6.76
C GLU A 70 35.00 11.78 -5.76
N HIS A 71 33.84 12.22 -6.26
CA HIS A 71 32.67 12.59 -5.46
C HIS A 71 31.41 11.87 -5.99
N PRO A 72 31.31 10.55 -5.74
CA PRO A 72 30.18 9.75 -6.23
C PRO A 72 28.87 10.21 -5.62
N PHE A 73 27.80 10.09 -6.40
CA PHE A 73 26.46 10.38 -5.94
C PHE A 73 25.93 9.26 -5.04
N THR A 74 25.40 9.63 -3.88
CA THR A 74 24.76 8.72 -2.94
C THR A 74 23.37 9.20 -2.54
N LYS A 75 22.51 8.27 -2.15
CA LYS A 75 21.16 8.55 -1.66
C LYS A 75 21.01 8.17 -0.20
N PHE A 76 20.17 8.90 0.50
CA PHE A 76 19.99 8.77 1.94
C PHE A 76 18.56 9.11 2.33
N PHE A 77 18.12 8.56 3.46
CA PHE A 77 16.85 8.87 4.09
C PHE A 77 17.01 10.00 5.09
N TYR A 78 16.14 10.99 5.00
CA TYR A 78 15.81 11.80 6.17
C TYR A 78 14.96 10.99 7.14
N ARG A 79 14.79 11.52 8.36
CA ARG A 79 14.03 10.84 9.41
C ARG A 79 12.66 10.36 8.96
N SER A 80 11.91 11.14 8.19
CA SER A 80 10.57 10.74 7.76
C SER A 80 10.58 9.54 6.80
N GLY A 81 11.55 9.49 5.87
CA GLY A 81 11.71 8.36 4.95
C GLY A 81 12.18 7.10 5.66
N PHE A 82 13.11 7.23 6.60
CA PHE A 82 13.53 6.10 7.42
C PHE A 82 12.37 5.53 8.22
N LEU A 83 11.53 6.37 8.83
CA LEU A 83 10.34 5.92 9.55
C LEU A 83 9.29 5.27 8.63
N LYS A 84 9.21 5.67 7.36
CA LYS A 84 8.37 5.00 6.36
C LYS A 84 8.90 3.60 6.03
N LEU A 85 10.22 3.42 5.95
CA LEU A 85 10.83 2.09 5.83
C LEU A 85 10.51 1.21 7.06
N VAL A 86 10.66 1.75 8.27
CA VAL A 86 10.31 1.01 9.51
C VAL A 86 8.83 0.63 9.56
N LYS A 87 7.92 1.48 9.06
CA LYS A 87 6.50 1.13 8.96
C LYS A 87 6.26 -0.08 8.07
N GLU A 88 6.93 -0.15 6.92
CA GLU A 88 6.82 -1.30 6.03
C GLU A 88 7.41 -2.55 6.68
N HIS A 89 8.57 -2.44 7.32
CA HIS A 89 9.18 -3.51 8.11
C HIS A 89 8.16 -4.12 9.10
N ASN A 90 7.58 -3.26 9.94
CA ASN A 90 6.58 -3.66 10.92
C ASN A 90 5.34 -4.29 10.27
N TYR A 91 4.87 -3.74 9.14
CA TYR A 91 3.74 -4.28 8.41
C TYR A 91 3.99 -5.71 7.92
N LEU A 92 5.17 -5.98 7.35
CA LEU A 92 5.54 -7.32 6.91
C LEU A 92 5.55 -8.33 8.07
N HIS A 93 6.03 -7.91 9.24
CA HIS A 93 5.97 -8.73 10.46
C HIS A 93 4.53 -8.97 10.94
N ILE A 94 3.67 -7.95 10.90
CA ILE A 94 2.26 -8.09 11.26
C ILE A 94 1.55 -9.07 10.32
N ILE A 95 1.77 -8.96 9.00
CA ILE A 95 1.17 -9.86 8.01
C ILE A 95 1.64 -11.31 8.21
N LYS A 96 2.92 -11.51 8.52
CA LYS A 96 3.45 -12.83 8.85
C LYS A 96 2.77 -13.40 10.10
N ALA A 97 2.75 -12.63 11.19
CA ALA A 97 2.13 -13.04 12.44
C ALA A 97 0.63 -13.33 12.29
N HIS A 98 -0.09 -12.52 11.50
CA HIS A 98 -1.51 -12.73 11.20
C HIS A 98 -1.72 -14.09 10.54
N LYS A 99 -0.99 -14.40 9.46
CA LYS A 99 -1.09 -15.67 8.73
C LYS A 99 -0.77 -16.90 9.58
N GLU A 100 0.19 -16.77 10.49
CA GLU A 100 0.62 -17.85 11.38
C GLU A 100 -0.31 -18.03 12.59
N SER A 101 -1.16 -17.05 12.90
CA SER A 101 -2.04 -17.06 14.08
C SER A 101 -3.42 -17.67 13.80
N SER A 102 -3.93 -18.43 14.77
CA SER A 102 -5.31 -18.95 14.75
C SER A 102 -6.35 -17.82 14.76
N SER A 103 -6.04 -16.71 15.43
CA SER A 103 -6.90 -15.52 15.46
C SER A 103 -6.94 -14.81 14.10
N GLY A 104 -5.81 -14.72 13.40
CA GLY A 104 -5.77 -14.17 12.04
C GLY A 104 -6.60 -15.00 11.08
N GLN A 105 -6.47 -16.33 11.12
CA GLN A 105 -7.30 -17.26 10.33
C GLN A 105 -8.80 -17.14 10.65
N LEU A 106 -9.14 -16.85 11.91
CA LEU A 106 -10.53 -16.61 12.31
C LEU A 106 -11.07 -15.30 11.69
N ILE A 107 -10.27 -14.23 11.73
CA ILE A 107 -10.61 -12.95 11.09
C ILE A 107 -10.79 -13.10 9.59
N ASP A 108 -9.89 -13.84 8.92
CA ASP A 108 -9.96 -14.08 7.48
C ASP A 108 -11.28 -14.76 7.10
N ARG A 109 -11.67 -15.81 7.85
CA ARG A 109 -12.94 -16.53 7.64
C ARG A 109 -14.16 -15.62 7.73
N TYR A 110 -14.24 -14.79 8.78
CA TYR A 110 -15.37 -13.86 8.92
C TYR A 110 -15.36 -12.76 7.86
N THR A 111 -14.18 -12.35 7.40
CA THR A 111 -14.03 -11.38 6.31
C THR A 111 -14.55 -11.96 5.00
N GLU A 112 -14.15 -13.18 4.65
CA GLU A 112 -14.65 -13.90 3.48
C GLU A 112 -16.17 -14.10 3.52
N GLU A 113 -16.72 -14.48 4.67
CA GLU A 113 -18.17 -14.60 4.85
C GLU A 113 -18.89 -13.25 4.72
N GLY A 114 -18.25 -12.16 5.16
CA GLY A 114 -18.72 -10.79 4.93
C GLY A 114 -18.78 -10.42 3.44
N ILE A 115 -17.73 -10.74 2.69
CA ILE A 115 -17.64 -10.49 1.24
C ILE A 115 -18.74 -11.27 0.51
N ARG A 116 -18.93 -12.56 0.81
CA ARG A 116 -19.98 -13.37 0.17
C ARG A 116 -21.38 -12.79 0.38
N ARG A 117 -21.69 -12.34 1.60
CA ARG A 117 -22.98 -11.68 1.91
C ARG A 117 -23.17 -10.38 1.15
N LEU A 118 -22.09 -9.63 0.89
CA LEU A 118 -22.13 -8.42 0.09
C LEU A 118 -22.41 -8.75 -1.39
N GLU A 119 -21.66 -9.69 -1.97
CA GLU A 119 -21.83 -10.12 -3.35
C GLU A 119 -23.23 -10.67 -3.65
N GLU A 120 -23.78 -11.49 -2.73
CA GLU A 120 -25.14 -12.01 -2.85
C GLU A 120 -26.19 -10.89 -2.89
N ARG A 121 -26.03 -9.87 -2.02
CA ARG A 121 -26.93 -8.70 -1.99
C ARG A 121 -26.83 -7.88 -3.27
N GLU A 122 -25.62 -7.62 -3.76
CA GLU A 122 -25.40 -6.89 -5.01
C GLU A 122 -26.00 -7.63 -6.21
N ALA A 123 -25.86 -8.95 -6.26
CA ALA A 123 -26.45 -9.79 -7.30
C ALA A 123 -27.99 -9.77 -7.25
N GLU A 124 -28.59 -9.83 -6.06
CA GLU A 124 -30.05 -9.72 -5.91
C GLU A 124 -30.56 -8.35 -6.37
N GLU A 125 -29.89 -7.27 -5.98
CA GLU A 125 -30.21 -5.92 -6.44
C GLU A 125 -30.09 -5.75 -7.95
N GLU A 126 -29.07 -6.37 -8.57
CA GLU A 126 -28.90 -6.38 -10.02
C GLU A 126 -30.02 -7.17 -10.72
N ARG A 127 -30.39 -8.36 -10.22
CA ARG A 127 -31.54 -9.13 -10.73
C ARG A 127 -32.82 -8.31 -10.66
N GLY A 128 -33.11 -7.69 -9.51
CA GLY A 128 -34.27 -6.81 -9.36
C GLY A 128 -34.24 -5.59 -10.28
N ARG A 129 -33.06 -5.02 -10.58
CA ARG A 129 -32.89 -3.96 -11.59
C ARG A 129 -33.16 -4.48 -13.01
N ALA A 130 -32.65 -5.66 -13.36
CA ALA A 130 -32.85 -6.30 -14.65
C ALA A 130 -34.32 -6.64 -14.90
N GLU A 131 -35.02 -7.22 -13.92
CA GLU A 131 -36.45 -7.51 -14.01
C GLU A 131 -37.29 -6.24 -14.22
N ARG A 132 -36.99 -5.16 -13.49
CA ARG A 132 -37.66 -3.87 -13.66
C ARG A 132 -37.42 -3.29 -15.05
N ARG A 133 -36.21 -3.43 -15.60
CA ARG A 133 -35.88 -3.02 -16.98
C ARG A 133 -36.67 -3.84 -17.99
N ALA A 134 -36.73 -5.17 -17.84
CA ALA A 134 -37.48 -6.06 -18.72
C ALA A 134 -38.99 -5.75 -18.70
N LYS A 135 -39.59 -5.58 -17.52
CA LYS A 135 -41.02 -5.19 -17.39
C LYS A 135 -41.32 -3.85 -18.08
N ARG A 136 -40.43 -2.87 -17.94
CA ARG A 136 -40.57 -1.56 -18.62
C ARG A 136 -40.44 -1.69 -20.14
N ALA A 137 -39.53 -2.53 -20.64
CA ALA A 137 -39.38 -2.78 -22.07
C ALA A 137 -40.63 -3.44 -22.66
N ALA A 138 -41.13 -4.52 -22.03
CA ALA A 138 -42.35 -5.20 -22.45
C ALA A 138 -43.58 -4.28 -22.46
N ALA A 139 -43.74 -3.43 -21.44
CA ALA A 139 -44.83 -2.46 -21.38
C ALA A 139 -44.74 -1.39 -22.49
N ARG A 140 -43.53 -0.99 -22.90
CA ARG A 140 -43.33 -0.08 -24.04
C ARG A 140 -43.69 -0.74 -25.36
N GLU A 141 -43.30 -2.00 -25.56
CA GLU A 141 -43.64 -2.77 -26.77
C GLU A 141 -45.15 -3.01 -26.90
N ALA A 142 -45.84 -3.36 -25.82
CA ALA A 142 -47.28 -3.54 -25.81
C ALA A 142 -48.02 -2.24 -26.24
N LYS A 143 -47.64 -1.11 -25.65
CA LYS A 143 -48.19 0.22 -26.02
C LYS A 143 -47.89 0.60 -27.47
N ALA A 144 -46.74 0.20 -28.01
CA ALA A 144 -46.41 0.46 -29.41
C ALA A 144 -47.29 -0.37 -30.36
N LYS A 145 -47.56 -1.65 -30.05
CA LYS A 145 -48.43 -2.52 -30.84
C LYS A 145 -49.90 -2.05 -30.83
N GLU A 146 -50.41 -1.62 -29.69
CA GLU A 146 -51.76 -1.04 -29.59
C GLU A 146 -51.92 0.22 -30.44
N LYS A 147 -50.91 1.09 -30.50
CA LYS A 147 -50.92 2.28 -31.36
C LYS A 147 -50.91 1.97 -32.86
N VAL A 148 -50.32 0.86 -33.26
CA VAL A 148 -50.24 0.44 -34.68
C VAL A 148 -51.54 -0.22 -35.15
N GLN A 149 -52.29 -0.87 -34.26
CA GLN A 149 -53.59 -1.49 -34.59
C GLN A 149 -54.77 -0.51 -34.58
N ALA A 150 -54.59 0.69 -34.03
CA ALA A 150 -55.62 1.73 -33.95
C ALA A 150 -55.60 2.70 -35.16
N HIS A 151 -54.78 2.43 -36.18
CA HIS A 151 -54.64 3.20 -37.42
C HIS A 151 -54.88 2.30 -38.65
#